data_AF-A0A9P8L5C3-F1
#
_entry.id   AF-A0A9P8L5C3-F1
#
_cell.length_a   1.000
_cell.length_b   1.000
_cell.length_c   1.000
_cell.angle_alpha   90.00
_cell.angle_beta   90.00
_cell.angle_gamma   90.00
#
_symmetry.space_group_name_H-M   'P 1'
#
loop_
_entity.id
_entity.type
_entity.pdbx_description
1 polymer ?
#
loop_
_entity_poly.entity_id
_entity_poly.type
_entity_poly.pdbx_seq_one_letter_code
_entity_poly.pdbx_strand_id
1 'polypeptide(L)'
;MDTQAELQDLLRFLSRDAKIPLASAMGKIKGLRNAGLTRQDIFADEKLSKQVWNAAKRVSKKRSAADAPSASSPSPTKRKKTDISLPDPSASTEIEQSLELPSREINDGLSNVVLFTNRAPLVLAFAVVLLKYTMPSQPLSSRLSLAQAVVGANSRSKAASLGLEKGRSAEEEGWGQGQPSVKVMGREVRVLRRWGYEDDNSLQSADGNMTITDGSAEATCPDKETEPALWGLDLEALRRSNTSQPSNTDSRTPGGLPIYTAHSARSYLLKSFATASPSTDSSNSQPKKKSAAALAAEKEHNLGLLLGALDSLYSSWSHALTKEELDRRAWAWYMNVRPEVEAGVAGWGGKGEVKLADILTLRRKG
;
A
#
# COMPACT_ATOMS: atom_id res chain seq x y z
N MET A 1 24.10 13.03 -50.98
CA MET A 1 23.24 14.17 -51.40
C MET A 1 22.41 14.47 -50.18
N ASP A 2 23.02 15.18 -49.25
CA ASP A 2 22.60 15.18 -47.84
C ASP A 2 21.63 16.33 -47.63
N THR A 3 20.41 16.00 -47.23
CA THR A 3 19.36 16.99 -47.11
C THR A 3 19.61 17.85 -45.87
N GLN A 4 19.48 19.17 -46.02
CA GLN A 4 19.47 20.13 -44.90
C GLN A 4 18.49 19.71 -43.79
N ALA A 5 17.47 18.91 -44.12
CA ALA A 5 16.51 18.30 -43.22
C ALA A 5 17.17 17.34 -42.20
N GLU A 6 18.09 16.46 -42.62
CA GLU A 6 18.78 15.53 -41.70
C GLU A 6 19.63 16.27 -40.66
N LEU A 7 20.27 17.37 -41.08
CA LEU A 7 21.02 18.25 -40.19
C LEU A 7 20.10 18.91 -39.14
N GLN A 8 18.96 19.41 -39.58
CA GLN A 8 17.98 20.04 -38.69
C GLN A 8 17.37 19.03 -37.72
N ASP A 9 17.09 17.80 -38.17
CA ASP A 9 16.56 16.74 -37.31
C ASP A 9 17.57 16.28 -36.26
N LEU A 10 18.85 16.14 -36.63
CA LEU A 10 19.90 15.79 -35.67
C LEU A 10 20.08 16.89 -34.61
N LEU A 11 20.05 18.15 -35.02
CA LEU A 11 20.14 19.29 -34.12
C LEU A 11 18.91 19.41 -33.20
N ARG A 12 17.72 19.11 -33.74
CA ARG A 12 16.48 19.04 -32.97
C ARG A 12 16.50 17.92 -31.94
N PHE A 13 17.03 16.75 -32.30
CA PHE A 13 17.18 15.61 -31.39
C PHE A 13 18.14 15.93 -30.24
N LEU A 14 19.33 16.49 -30.54
CA LEU A 14 20.32 16.83 -29.50
C LEU A 14 19.82 17.92 -28.54
N SER A 15 19.09 18.91 -29.04
CA SER A 15 18.59 20.02 -28.23
C SER A 15 17.30 19.69 -27.47
N ARG A 16 16.30 19.06 -28.11
CA ARG A 16 15.01 18.79 -27.48
C ARG A 16 14.97 17.46 -26.71
N ASP A 17 15.43 16.38 -27.32
CA ASP A 17 15.26 15.03 -26.75
C ASP A 17 16.40 14.64 -25.80
N ALA A 18 17.63 15.05 -26.14
CA ALA A 18 18.81 14.85 -25.32
C ALA A 18 19.12 16.06 -24.40
N LYS A 19 18.41 17.19 -24.51
CA LYS A 19 18.55 18.38 -23.65
C LYS A 19 19.98 18.92 -23.54
N ILE A 20 20.74 18.88 -24.63
CA ILE A 20 22.10 19.44 -24.68
C ILE A 20 22.02 20.93 -25.10
N PRO A 21 22.78 21.84 -24.47
CA PRO A 21 22.85 23.24 -24.90
C PRO A 21 23.23 23.37 -26.38
N LEU A 22 22.52 24.23 -27.11
CA LEU A 22 22.59 24.34 -28.56
C LEU A 22 24.01 24.60 -29.09
N ALA A 23 24.79 25.42 -28.38
CA ALA A 23 26.18 25.72 -28.73
C ALA A 23 27.09 24.47 -28.71
N SER A 24 26.87 23.58 -27.73
CA SER A 24 27.61 22.32 -27.61
C SER A 24 27.14 21.29 -28.65
N ALA A 25 25.83 21.25 -28.93
CA ALA A 25 25.26 20.40 -29.98
C ALA A 25 25.83 20.74 -31.38
N MET A 26 25.95 22.02 -31.72
CA MET A 26 26.52 22.48 -33.00
C MET A 26 27.97 22.00 -33.23
N GLY A 27 28.79 21.98 -32.18
CA GLY A 27 30.18 21.51 -32.26
C GLY A 27 30.32 19.99 -32.45
N LYS A 28 29.31 19.20 -32.07
CA LYS A 28 29.35 17.73 -32.10
C LYS A 28 28.67 17.10 -33.31
N ILE A 29 27.85 17.86 -34.03
CA ILE A 29 27.10 17.40 -35.22
C ILE A 29 28.00 16.91 -36.35
N LYS A 30 29.12 17.60 -36.63
CA LYS A 30 30.05 17.18 -37.70
C LYS A 30 30.70 15.83 -37.38
N GLY A 31 31.04 15.60 -36.11
CA GLY A 31 31.60 14.31 -35.66
C GLY A 31 30.58 13.17 -35.69
N LEU A 32 29.34 13.43 -35.27
CA LEU A 32 28.24 12.46 -35.32
C LEU A 32 27.84 12.08 -36.75
N ARG A 33 27.92 13.03 -37.69
CA ARG A 33 27.70 12.82 -39.12
C ARG A 33 28.75 11.88 -39.72
N ASN A 34 30.03 12.12 -39.43
CA ASN A 34 31.13 11.32 -39.98
C ASN A 34 31.17 9.89 -39.43
N ALA A 35 30.57 9.65 -38.26
CA ALA A 35 30.63 8.38 -37.54
C ALA A 35 29.35 7.53 -37.62
N GLY A 36 28.36 7.91 -38.42
CA GLY A 36 27.16 7.10 -38.67
C GLY A 36 26.33 6.77 -37.41
N LEU A 37 26.22 7.72 -36.47
CA LEU A 37 25.34 7.69 -35.28
C LEU A 37 25.41 6.47 -34.33
N THR A 38 26.40 5.61 -34.43
CA THR A 38 26.42 4.32 -33.69
C THR A 38 27.50 4.22 -32.61
N ARG A 39 28.42 5.17 -32.49
CA ARG A 39 29.54 5.10 -31.53
C ARG A 39 29.37 6.04 -30.34
N GLN A 40 29.53 5.48 -29.14
CA GLN A 40 29.48 6.20 -27.85
C GLN A 40 30.72 7.10 -27.63
N ASP A 41 31.79 6.89 -28.41
CA ASP A 41 33.12 7.48 -28.21
C ASP A 41 33.28 8.94 -28.71
N ILE A 42 32.22 9.54 -29.24
CA ILE A 42 32.25 10.91 -29.80
C ILE A 42 32.08 11.97 -28.71
N PHE A 43 31.51 11.56 -27.58
CA PHE A 43 31.40 12.39 -26.38
C PHE A 43 32.52 12.03 -25.42
N ALA A 44 33.46 12.95 -25.22
CA ALA A 44 34.56 12.79 -24.26
C ALA A 44 34.08 12.64 -22.80
N ASP A 45 32.81 12.98 -22.53
CA ASP A 45 32.16 12.88 -21.22
C ASP A 45 31.16 11.71 -21.21
N GLU A 46 31.41 10.74 -20.33
CA GLU A 46 30.63 9.51 -20.15
C GLU A 46 29.18 9.78 -19.71
N LYS A 47 28.92 10.93 -19.06
CA LYS A 47 27.55 11.30 -18.64
C LYS A 47 26.72 11.76 -19.84
N LEU A 48 27.32 12.55 -20.72
CA LEU A 48 26.69 13.06 -21.94
C LEU A 48 26.42 11.93 -22.94
N SER A 49 27.33 10.96 -23.09
CA SER A 49 27.12 9.80 -23.96
C SER A 49 25.92 8.95 -23.51
N LYS A 50 25.80 8.66 -22.21
CA LYS A 50 24.66 7.92 -21.63
C LYS A 50 23.33 8.67 -21.80
N GLN A 51 23.34 10.00 -21.64
CA GLN A 51 22.16 10.84 -21.82
C GLN A 51 21.64 10.81 -23.27
N VAL A 52 22.53 10.94 -24.25
CA VAL A 52 22.20 10.87 -25.69
C VAL A 52 21.72 9.47 -26.07
N TRP A 53 22.36 8.42 -25.58
CA TRP A 53 21.97 7.04 -25.87
C TRP A 53 20.58 6.69 -25.31
N ASN A 54 20.28 7.12 -24.08
CA ASN A 54 18.95 6.96 -23.50
C ASN A 54 17.87 7.78 -24.23
N ALA A 55 18.22 8.95 -24.77
CA ALA A 55 17.33 9.73 -25.62
C ALA A 55 17.07 9.03 -26.96
N ALA A 56 18.11 8.46 -27.58
CA ALA A 56 18.00 7.71 -28.83
C ALA A 56 17.09 6.49 -28.68
N LYS A 57 17.23 5.73 -27.59
CA LYS A 57 16.33 4.59 -27.26
C LYS A 57 14.87 4.98 -27.11
N ARG A 58 14.59 6.15 -26.50
CA ARG A 58 13.22 6.64 -26.33
C ARG A 58 12.58 7.01 -27.67
N VAL A 59 13.35 7.64 -28.56
CA VAL A 59 12.86 8.07 -29.88
C VAL A 59 12.72 6.88 -30.83
N SER A 60 13.64 5.91 -30.80
CA SER A 60 13.54 4.70 -31.63
C SER A 60 12.33 3.86 -31.26
N LYS A 61 12.07 3.62 -29.97
CA LYS A 61 10.88 2.90 -29.49
C LYS A 61 9.56 3.59 -29.87
N LYS A 62 9.57 4.92 -29.99
CA LYS A 62 8.40 5.71 -30.40
C LYS A 62 8.16 5.65 -31.92
N ARG A 63 9.22 5.55 -32.73
CA ARG A 63 9.12 5.38 -34.20
C ARG A 63 8.72 3.96 -34.61
N SER A 64 9.13 2.92 -33.88
CA SER A 64 8.70 1.53 -34.17
C SER A 64 7.18 1.31 -34.01
N ALA A 65 6.51 2.19 -33.26
CA ALA A 65 5.06 2.18 -33.09
C ALA A 65 4.30 2.92 -34.21
N ALA A 66 5.00 3.60 -35.12
CA ALA A 66 4.40 4.47 -36.13
C ALA A 66 4.47 3.93 -37.58
N ASP A 67 5.24 2.86 -37.84
CA ASP A 67 5.59 2.40 -39.20
C ASP A 67 5.08 0.98 -39.56
N ALA A 68 3.99 0.52 -38.94
CA ALA A 68 3.33 -0.73 -39.36
C ALA A 68 2.32 -0.45 -40.51
N PRO A 69 2.34 -1.21 -41.62
CA PRO A 69 1.44 -0.98 -42.75
C PRO A 69 0.02 -1.45 -42.42
N SER A 70 -0.95 -0.62 -42.81
CA SER A 70 -2.38 -0.72 -42.55
C SER A 70 -3.00 -2.04 -43.00
N ALA A 71 -3.47 -2.84 -42.05
CA ALA A 71 -4.54 -3.81 -42.23
C ALA A 71 -5.51 -3.76 -41.04
N SER A 72 -6.75 -3.37 -41.33
CA SER A 72 -8.00 -3.53 -40.56
C SER A 72 -8.12 -2.98 -39.12
N SER A 73 -9.19 -2.18 -38.95
CA SER A 73 -10.00 -1.97 -37.74
C SER A 73 -9.58 -0.83 -36.78
N PRO A 74 -10.50 0.12 -36.46
CA PRO A 74 -10.21 1.22 -35.56
C PRO A 74 -10.19 0.71 -34.12
N SER A 75 -9.00 0.68 -33.52
CA SER A 75 -8.84 0.44 -32.09
C SER A 75 -9.00 1.77 -31.35
N PRO A 76 -9.99 1.93 -30.44
CA PRO A 76 -10.20 3.21 -29.77
C PRO A 76 -9.09 3.44 -28.75
N THR A 77 -8.28 4.47 -28.98
CA THR A 77 -7.52 5.11 -27.92
C THR A 77 -8.51 5.63 -26.90
N LYS A 78 -8.71 4.89 -25.79
CA LYS A 78 -9.46 5.34 -24.62
C LYS A 78 -8.78 6.59 -24.06
N ARG A 79 -9.21 7.76 -24.54
CA ARG A 79 -9.42 8.90 -23.64
C ARG A 79 -10.43 8.38 -22.62
N LYS A 80 -10.03 8.16 -21.37
CA LYS A 80 -10.97 7.90 -20.28
C LYS A 80 -11.80 9.18 -20.10
N LYS A 81 -12.86 9.27 -20.90
CA LYS A 81 -14.09 9.97 -20.53
C LYS A 81 -14.55 9.27 -19.26
N THR A 82 -14.72 10.03 -18.19
CA THR A 82 -15.27 9.57 -16.92
C THR A 82 -16.72 9.14 -17.14
N ASP A 83 -16.89 7.94 -17.68
CA ASP A 83 -18.12 7.20 -17.49
C ASP A 83 -18.01 6.59 -16.09
N ILE A 84 -18.97 6.92 -15.23
CA ILE A 84 -19.20 6.26 -13.96
C ILE A 84 -19.82 4.90 -14.30
N SER A 85 -19.05 4.03 -14.95
CA SER A 85 -19.41 2.63 -15.11
C SER A 85 -19.14 1.95 -13.78
N LEU A 86 -20.17 1.33 -13.21
CA LEU A 86 -20.08 0.45 -12.04
C LEU A 86 -18.85 -0.47 -12.19
N PRO A 87 -18.00 -0.60 -11.16
CA PRO A 87 -16.85 -1.49 -11.22
C PRO A 87 -17.31 -2.92 -11.53
N ASP A 88 -16.70 -3.53 -12.54
CA ASP A 88 -16.97 -4.93 -12.88
C ASP A 88 -16.69 -5.83 -11.64
N PRO A 89 -17.66 -6.64 -11.18
CA PRO A 89 -17.50 -7.48 -9.99
C PRO A 89 -16.37 -8.49 -10.12
N SER A 90 -16.01 -8.89 -11.34
CA SER A 90 -14.87 -9.77 -11.61
C SER A 90 -13.54 -9.13 -11.17
N ALA A 91 -13.34 -7.84 -11.47
CA ALA A 91 -12.14 -7.10 -11.10
C ALA A 91 -11.99 -6.96 -9.57
N SER A 92 -13.10 -6.82 -8.84
CA SER A 92 -13.09 -6.80 -7.38
C SER A 92 -12.55 -8.11 -6.80
N THR A 93 -12.96 -9.25 -7.36
CA THR A 93 -12.51 -10.59 -6.91
C THR A 93 -11.02 -10.82 -7.19
N GLU A 94 -10.55 -10.45 -8.38
CA GLU A 94 -9.11 -10.55 -8.75
C GLU A 94 -8.21 -9.75 -7.81
N ILE A 95 -8.66 -8.54 -7.42
CA ILE A 95 -7.94 -7.71 -6.45
C ILE A 95 -7.84 -8.43 -5.11
N GLU A 96 -8.92 -9.01 -4.59
CA GLU A 96 -8.88 -9.72 -3.31
C GLU A 96 -7.97 -10.95 -3.35
N GLN A 97 -8.02 -11.74 -4.43
CA GLN A 97 -7.12 -12.89 -4.62
C GLN A 97 -5.64 -12.47 -4.63
N SER A 98 -5.31 -11.37 -5.31
CA SER A 98 -3.93 -10.84 -5.34
C SER A 98 -3.42 -10.36 -3.96
N LEU A 99 -4.35 -10.07 -3.05
CA LEU A 99 -4.07 -9.55 -1.71
C LEU A 99 -4.07 -10.62 -0.62
N GLU A 100 -4.33 -11.89 -0.96
CA GLU A 100 -4.35 -12.99 0.00
C GLU A 100 -3.05 -13.04 0.83
N LEU A 101 -3.23 -13.24 2.14
CA LEU A 101 -2.16 -13.38 3.11
C LEU A 101 -1.80 -14.86 3.28
N PRO A 102 -0.57 -15.18 3.72
CA PRO A 102 -0.13 -16.55 3.92
C PRO A 102 -1.09 -17.34 4.82
N SER A 103 -1.24 -18.63 4.50
CA SER A 103 -2.13 -19.55 5.22
C SER A 103 -1.82 -19.54 6.73
N ARG A 104 -2.90 -19.62 7.53
CA ARG A 104 -2.82 -19.60 8.98
C ARG A 104 -2.39 -20.97 9.47
N GLU A 105 -1.11 -21.10 9.77
CA GLU A 105 -0.58 -22.35 10.30
C GLU A 105 -0.75 -22.38 11.83
N ILE A 106 -1.58 -23.31 12.32
CA ILE A 106 -1.70 -23.63 13.74
C ILE A 106 -0.99 -24.96 13.95
N ASN A 107 0.30 -24.88 14.26
CA ASN A 107 1.13 -26.02 14.64
C ASN A 107 1.33 -26.04 16.16
N ASP A 108 1.43 -27.22 16.77
CA ASP A 108 1.70 -27.36 18.22
C ASP A 108 3.04 -26.73 18.66
N GLY A 109 3.93 -26.45 17.70
CA GLY A 109 5.22 -25.78 17.92
C GLY A 109 5.18 -24.25 17.97
N LEU A 110 4.01 -23.58 17.83
CA LEU A 110 3.96 -22.10 17.80
C LEU A 110 4.55 -21.44 19.04
N SER A 111 4.45 -22.06 20.21
CA SER A 111 4.97 -21.49 21.48
C SER A 111 6.48 -21.28 21.47
N ASN A 112 7.24 -22.09 20.73
CA ASN A 112 8.71 -22.01 20.69
C ASN A 112 9.23 -20.99 19.67
N VAL A 113 8.36 -20.35 18.90
CA VAL A 113 8.75 -19.45 17.82
C VAL A 113 8.98 -18.04 18.36
N VAL A 114 10.16 -17.50 18.05
CA VAL A 114 10.54 -16.12 18.33
C VAL A 114 10.79 -15.39 17.02
N LEU A 115 10.00 -14.35 16.79
CA LEU A 115 10.09 -13.49 15.61
C LEU A 115 10.90 -12.24 15.94
N PHE A 116 11.54 -11.66 14.93
CA PHE A 116 12.28 -10.41 15.02
C PHE A 116 11.69 -9.38 14.06
N THR A 117 11.05 -8.34 14.61
CA THR A 117 10.26 -7.37 13.82
C THR A 117 10.24 -5.99 14.45
N ASN A 118 9.79 -5.01 13.67
CA ASN A 118 9.50 -3.66 14.12
C ASN A 118 8.12 -3.61 14.82
N ARG A 119 7.89 -2.56 15.61
CA ARG A 119 6.57 -2.30 16.24
C ARG A 119 5.44 -2.09 15.22
N ALA A 120 5.69 -1.29 14.17
CA ALA A 120 4.64 -0.92 13.21
C ALA A 120 4.06 -2.11 12.40
N PRO A 121 4.86 -3.03 11.83
CA PRO A 121 4.33 -4.25 11.21
C PRO A 121 3.54 -5.13 12.16
N LEU A 122 3.92 -5.19 13.44
CA LEU A 122 3.17 -5.95 14.43
C LEU A 122 1.80 -5.32 14.68
N VAL A 123 1.72 -4.00 14.85
CA VAL A 123 0.42 -3.28 14.93
C VAL A 123 -0.43 -3.56 13.69
N LEU A 124 0.19 -3.52 12.50
CA LEU A 124 -0.50 -3.79 11.24
C LEU A 124 -1.14 -5.19 11.24
N ALA A 125 -0.40 -6.21 11.67
CA ALA A 125 -0.90 -7.58 11.76
C ALA A 125 -2.05 -7.70 12.77
N PHE A 126 -1.92 -7.09 13.96
CA PHE A 126 -2.99 -7.03 14.96
C PHE A 126 -4.27 -6.38 14.39
N ALA A 127 -4.14 -5.22 13.76
CA ALA A 127 -5.28 -4.49 13.21
C ALA A 127 -5.99 -5.26 12.08
N VAL A 128 -5.24 -5.90 11.17
CA VAL A 128 -5.83 -6.68 10.07
C VAL A 128 -6.63 -7.87 10.59
N VAL A 129 -6.09 -8.60 11.57
CA VAL A 129 -6.79 -9.75 12.15
C VAL A 129 -7.97 -9.28 13.00
N LEU A 130 -7.82 -8.23 13.82
CA LEU A 130 -8.92 -7.63 14.59
C LEU A 130 -10.11 -7.27 13.69
N LEU A 131 -9.84 -6.57 12.58
CA LEU A 131 -10.88 -6.12 11.66
C LEU A 131 -11.67 -7.28 11.04
N LYS A 132 -11.09 -8.48 10.95
CA LYS A 132 -11.83 -9.69 10.57
C LYS A 132 -12.99 -9.98 11.53
N TYR A 133 -12.80 -9.74 12.83
CA TYR A 133 -13.78 -10.05 13.88
C TYR A 133 -14.71 -8.88 14.17
N THR A 134 -14.22 -7.64 14.08
CA THR A 134 -15.04 -6.45 14.33
C THR A 134 -15.85 -6.03 13.12
N MET A 135 -15.28 -6.16 11.91
CA MET A 135 -15.92 -5.73 10.64
C MET A 135 -15.84 -6.85 9.58
N PRO A 136 -16.53 -7.98 9.79
CA PRO A 136 -16.46 -9.14 8.88
C PRO A 136 -17.02 -8.86 7.47
N SER A 137 -17.89 -7.85 7.32
CA SER A 137 -18.39 -7.37 6.02
C SER A 137 -17.30 -6.76 5.15
N GLN A 138 -16.20 -6.28 5.76
CA GLN A 138 -15.14 -5.59 5.04
C GLN A 138 -14.21 -6.60 4.34
N PRO A 139 -13.98 -6.44 3.02
CA PRO A 139 -13.05 -7.29 2.28
C PRO A 139 -11.60 -7.11 2.77
N LEU A 140 -10.71 -8.02 2.37
CA LEU A 140 -9.32 -8.00 2.84
C LEU A 140 -8.61 -6.71 2.42
N SER A 141 -8.87 -6.20 1.22
CA SER A 141 -8.32 -4.92 0.76
C SER A 141 -8.71 -3.75 1.67
N SER A 142 -9.98 -3.65 2.06
CA SER A 142 -10.47 -2.64 3.01
C SER A 142 -9.81 -2.79 4.36
N ARG A 143 -9.73 -4.03 4.89
CA ARG A 143 -9.10 -4.30 6.18
C ARG A 143 -7.62 -3.90 6.20
N LEU A 144 -6.87 -4.21 5.13
CA LEU A 144 -5.47 -3.79 4.97
C LEU A 144 -5.31 -2.27 4.89
N SER A 145 -6.21 -1.59 4.18
CA SER A 145 -6.22 -0.13 4.05
C SER A 145 -6.48 0.56 5.40
N LEU A 146 -7.53 0.14 6.12
CA LEU A 146 -7.88 0.66 7.44
C LEU A 146 -6.77 0.40 8.47
N ALA A 147 -6.22 -0.81 8.48
CA ALA A 147 -5.13 -1.17 9.37
C ALA A 147 -3.87 -0.31 9.13
N GLN A 148 -3.54 -0.05 7.86
CA GLN A 148 -2.42 0.83 7.52
C GLN A 148 -2.66 2.29 7.95
N ALA A 149 -3.91 2.77 7.89
CA ALA A 149 -4.25 4.09 8.38
C ALA A 149 -4.02 4.23 9.89
N VAL A 150 -4.40 3.21 10.69
CA VAL A 150 -4.10 3.15 12.13
C VAL A 150 -2.59 3.21 12.39
N VAL A 151 -1.81 2.42 11.65
CA VAL A 151 -0.34 2.38 11.77
C VAL A 151 0.29 3.73 11.41
N GLY A 152 -0.20 4.35 10.32
CA GLY A 152 0.22 5.69 9.90
C GLY A 152 -0.02 6.72 10.99
N ALA A 153 -1.25 6.80 11.51
CA ALA A 153 -1.62 7.74 12.56
C ALA A 153 -0.82 7.52 13.85
N ASN A 154 -0.62 6.26 14.28
CA ASN A 154 0.18 5.93 15.46
C ASN A 154 1.66 6.26 15.29
N SER A 155 2.22 5.97 14.11
CA SER A 155 3.60 6.36 13.77
C SER A 155 3.76 7.88 13.86
N ARG A 156 2.84 8.65 13.27
CA ARG A 156 2.87 10.12 13.27
C ARG A 156 2.78 10.70 14.67
N SER A 157 1.80 10.27 15.48
CA SER A 157 1.71 10.71 16.89
C SER A 157 2.99 10.39 17.65
N LYS A 158 3.61 9.25 17.39
CA LYS A 158 4.88 8.91 18.04
C LYS A 158 6.03 9.77 17.54
N ALA A 159 6.12 10.06 16.24
CA ALA A 159 7.13 10.97 15.67
C ALA A 159 7.01 12.38 16.25
N ALA A 160 5.79 12.90 16.37
CA ALA A 160 5.51 14.18 17.03
C ALA A 160 5.93 14.16 18.51
N SER A 161 5.60 13.10 19.25
CA SER A 161 6.01 12.95 20.67
C SER A 161 7.53 12.89 20.86
N LEU A 162 8.27 12.48 19.84
CA LEU A 162 9.72 12.41 19.83
C LEU A 162 10.39 13.68 19.28
N GLY A 163 9.61 14.68 18.86
CA GLY A 163 10.10 15.90 18.23
C GLY A 163 10.72 15.71 16.84
N LEU A 164 10.50 14.55 16.20
CA LEU A 164 11.00 14.25 14.85
C LEU A 164 10.19 14.96 13.76
N GLU A 165 8.93 15.27 14.05
CA GLU A 165 8.06 16.04 13.19
C GLU A 165 7.76 17.39 13.79
N LYS A 166 7.84 18.43 12.94
CA LYS A 166 7.53 19.81 13.32
C LYS A 166 6.12 20.15 12.86
N GLY A 167 5.35 20.77 13.75
CA GLY A 167 4.00 21.27 13.45
C GLY A 167 2.89 20.32 13.88
N ARG A 168 1.66 20.75 13.58
CA ARG A 168 0.44 19.98 13.85
C ARG A 168 0.29 18.82 12.87
N SER A 169 -0.36 17.76 13.31
CA SER A 169 -0.76 16.67 12.42
C SER A 169 -1.83 17.15 11.43
N ALA A 170 -1.94 16.49 10.27
CA ALA A 170 -3.01 16.83 9.33
C ALA A 170 -4.41 16.72 9.99
N GLU A 171 -4.61 15.75 10.87
CA GLU A 171 -5.85 15.59 11.66
C GLU A 171 -6.12 16.81 12.56
N GLU A 172 -5.11 17.30 13.29
CA GLU A 172 -5.21 18.49 14.16
C GLU A 172 -5.42 19.80 13.40
N GLU A 173 -4.90 19.88 12.17
CA GLU A 173 -5.14 21.00 11.25
C GLU A 173 -6.55 20.95 10.63
N GLY A 174 -7.34 19.92 10.92
CA GLY A 174 -8.70 19.76 10.41
C GLY A 174 -8.79 19.11 9.03
N TRP A 175 -7.71 18.52 8.51
CA TRP A 175 -7.79 17.73 7.30
C TRP A 175 -8.69 16.52 7.52
N GLY A 176 -9.65 16.33 6.61
CA GLY A 176 -10.65 15.26 6.72
C GLY A 176 -11.88 15.60 7.58
N GLN A 177 -12.05 16.85 8.03
CA GLN A 177 -13.32 17.30 8.59
C GLN A 177 -14.46 17.07 7.59
N GLY A 178 -15.60 16.58 8.08
CA GLY A 178 -16.76 16.20 7.25
C GLY A 178 -16.67 14.81 6.60
N GLN A 179 -15.50 14.16 6.61
CA GLN A 179 -15.40 12.77 6.16
C GLN A 179 -15.88 11.80 7.25
N PRO A 180 -16.56 10.71 6.88
CA PRO A 180 -16.91 9.65 7.83
C PRO A 180 -15.67 9.12 8.56
N SER A 181 -15.86 8.71 9.81
CA SER A 181 -14.79 8.16 10.63
C SER A 181 -15.21 6.83 11.25
N VAL A 182 -14.28 5.90 11.33
CA VAL A 182 -14.46 4.61 11.99
C VAL A 182 -13.38 4.44 13.05
N LYS A 183 -13.76 3.86 14.18
CA LYS A 183 -12.83 3.58 15.28
C LYS A 183 -12.20 2.20 15.10
N VAL A 184 -10.87 2.15 15.08
CA VAL A 184 -10.08 0.91 14.96
C VAL A 184 -8.90 0.97 15.93
N MET A 185 -8.75 -0.07 16.75
CA MET A 185 -7.79 -0.15 17.85
C MET A 185 -7.77 1.08 18.75
N GLY A 186 -8.95 1.58 19.12
CA GLY A 186 -9.10 2.76 19.97
C GLY A 186 -8.87 4.11 19.27
N ARG A 187 -8.57 4.12 17.97
CA ARG A 187 -8.24 5.32 17.21
C ARG A 187 -9.25 5.62 16.11
N GLU A 188 -9.62 6.89 15.95
CA GLU A 188 -10.50 7.32 14.86
C GLU A 188 -9.70 7.43 13.56
N VAL A 189 -10.20 6.77 12.52
CA VAL A 189 -9.64 6.77 11.17
C VAL A 189 -10.66 7.38 10.23
N ARG A 190 -10.26 8.38 9.44
CA ARG A 190 -11.11 8.92 8.36
C ARG A 190 -11.19 7.93 7.21
N VAL A 191 -12.41 7.68 6.75
CA VAL A 191 -12.68 6.66 5.74
C VAL A 191 -13.34 7.25 4.49
N LEU A 192 -13.16 6.54 3.39
CA LEU A 192 -13.82 6.80 2.11
C LEU A 192 -14.58 5.56 1.68
N ARG A 193 -15.84 5.72 1.25
CA ARG A 193 -16.63 4.62 0.70
C ARG A 193 -16.02 4.13 -0.61
N ARG A 194 -15.87 2.82 -0.72
CA ARG A 194 -15.44 2.12 -1.93
C ARG A 194 -16.67 1.57 -2.64
N TRP A 195 -16.85 2.00 -3.89
CA TRP A 195 -17.90 1.49 -4.77
C TRP A 195 -17.47 0.16 -5.44
N GLY A 196 -18.44 -0.68 -5.82
CA GLY A 196 -18.20 -1.95 -6.53
C GLY A 196 -17.96 -3.18 -5.65
N TYR A 197 -18.32 -3.10 -4.36
CA TYR A 197 -18.43 -4.23 -3.41
C TYR A 197 -19.84 -4.29 -2.82
N GLU A 198 -20.80 -3.74 -3.55
CA GLU A 198 -22.21 -3.81 -3.17
C GLU A 198 -22.70 -5.19 -3.60
N ASP A 199 -23.15 -6.00 -2.64
CA ASP A 199 -23.88 -7.22 -2.96
C ASP A 199 -25.18 -6.84 -3.69
N ASP A 200 -25.53 -7.55 -4.76
CA ASP A 200 -26.70 -7.32 -5.63
C ASP A 200 -28.06 -7.15 -4.88
N ASN A 201 -28.10 -7.47 -3.58
CA ASN A 201 -29.28 -7.26 -2.73
C ASN A 201 -29.59 -5.79 -2.40
N SER A 202 -28.65 -4.84 -2.56
CA SER A 202 -28.94 -3.43 -2.29
C SER A 202 -29.64 -2.69 -3.44
N LEU A 203 -29.77 -3.31 -4.62
CA LEU A 203 -30.35 -2.69 -5.82
C LEU A 203 -31.85 -2.97 -6.00
N GLN A 204 -32.47 -3.80 -5.16
CA GLN A 204 -33.91 -4.15 -5.25
C GLN A 204 -34.83 -3.31 -4.36
N SER A 205 -34.30 -2.41 -3.51
CA SER A 205 -35.13 -1.61 -2.59
C SER A 205 -35.35 -0.16 -3.02
N ALA A 206 -34.96 0.22 -4.24
CA ALA A 206 -35.02 1.60 -4.72
C ALA A 206 -36.16 1.90 -5.72
N ASP A 207 -37.14 1.00 -5.87
CA ASP A 207 -38.33 1.26 -6.70
C ASP A 207 -39.60 0.84 -5.95
N GLY A 208 -40.22 1.81 -5.27
CA GLY A 208 -41.33 1.54 -4.35
C GLY A 208 -41.97 2.80 -3.78
N ASN A 209 -42.60 3.58 -4.65
CA ASN A 209 -43.74 4.47 -4.42
C ASN A 209 -44.05 4.93 -2.96
N MET A 210 -43.76 6.20 -2.67
CA MET A 210 -44.12 6.88 -1.42
C MET A 210 -45.65 7.00 -1.30
N THR A 211 -46.28 6.12 -0.52
CA THR A 211 -47.66 6.29 -0.04
C THR A 211 -47.61 6.55 1.45
N ILE A 212 -47.98 7.76 1.87
CA ILE A 212 -48.15 8.12 3.27
C ILE A 212 -49.46 7.49 3.76
N THR A 213 -49.37 6.51 4.64
CA THR A 213 -50.49 6.08 5.49
C THR A 213 -50.02 5.98 6.93
N ASP A 214 -50.68 6.77 7.75
CA ASP A 214 -50.53 6.93 9.19
C ASP A 214 -50.97 5.66 9.94
N GLY A 215 -50.29 5.30 11.04
CA GLY A 215 -50.79 4.31 12.00
C GLY A 215 -49.84 3.14 12.36
N SER A 216 -49.22 3.26 13.52
CA SER A 216 -48.81 2.24 14.51
C SER A 216 -48.84 0.74 14.10
N ALA A 217 -47.68 0.10 14.01
CA ALA A 217 -47.42 -1.27 14.54
C ALA A 217 -45.96 -1.71 14.24
N GLU A 218 -45.20 -1.94 15.32
CA GLU A 218 -44.23 -3.03 15.49
C GLU A 218 -43.40 -3.47 14.25
N ALA A 219 -42.29 -2.76 14.00
CA ALA A 219 -41.29 -3.19 13.02
C ALA A 219 -40.30 -4.17 13.67
N THR A 220 -40.50 -5.45 13.39
CA THR A 220 -39.49 -6.50 13.57
C THR A 220 -38.30 -6.19 12.66
N CYS A 221 -37.10 -6.02 13.24
CA CYS A 221 -35.86 -5.71 12.52
C CYS A 221 -35.37 -6.91 11.69
N PRO A 222 -35.12 -6.77 10.37
CA PRO A 222 -34.20 -7.63 9.66
C PRO A 222 -32.81 -6.95 9.61
N ASP A 223 -31.97 -7.25 10.60
CA ASP A 223 -30.58 -6.78 10.77
C ASP A 223 -29.59 -7.41 9.76
N LYS A 224 -29.66 -7.02 8.49
CA LYS A 224 -28.53 -7.23 7.55
C LYS A 224 -28.34 -6.03 6.63
N GLU A 225 -28.06 -4.87 7.22
CA GLU A 225 -27.47 -3.75 6.49
C GLU A 225 -26.02 -4.09 6.12
N THR A 226 -25.78 -4.44 4.86
CA THR A 226 -24.43 -4.70 4.35
C THR A 226 -23.65 -3.39 4.33
N GLU A 227 -22.83 -3.15 5.36
CA GLU A 227 -21.96 -1.97 5.42
C GLU A 227 -21.06 -1.91 4.17
N PRO A 228 -20.97 -0.77 3.48
CA PRO A 228 -20.19 -0.67 2.25
C PRO A 228 -18.69 -0.82 2.55
N ALA A 229 -17.93 -1.31 1.57
CA ALA A 229 -16.49 -1.42 1.69
C ALA A 229 -15.82 -0.04 1.92
N LEU A 230 -14.80 0.02 2.77
CA LEU A 230 -14.16 1.26 3.21
C LEU A 230 -12.66 1.32 2.86
N TRP A 231 -12.16 2.51 2.55
CA TRP A 231 -10.74 2.82 2.46
C TRP A 231 -10.31 3.79 3.56
N GLY A 232 -9.13 3.59 4.12
CA GLY A 232 -8.50 4.57 5.00
C GLY A 232 -7.94 5.74 4.19
N LEU A 233 -8.34 6.96 4.54
CA LEU A 233 -7.82 8.19 3.93
C LEU A 233 -6.42 8.52 4.44
N ASP A 234 -5.51 8.88 3.53
CA ASP A 234 -4.18 9.38 3.90
C ASP A 234 -4.20 10.92 3.97
N LEU A 235 -4.53 11.43 5.15
CA LEU A 235 -4.65 12.88 5.39
C LEU A 235 -3.32 13.62 5.21
N GLU A 236 -2.19 12.95 5.44
CA GLU A 236 -0.86 13.54 5.26
C GLU A 236 -0.51 13.67 3.77
N ALA A 237 -0.80 12.63 2.98
CA ALA A 237 -0.72 12.73 1.53
C ALA A 237 -1.67 13.81 0.98
N LEU A 238 -2.87 13.95 1.56
CA LEU A 238 -3.83 14.97 1.16
C LEU A 238 -3.29 16.38 1.44
N ARG A 239 -2.77 16.63 2.65
CA ARG A 239 -2.12 17.89 3.00
C ARG A 239 -0.96 18.22 2.07
N ARG A 240 -0.10 17.24 1.76
CA ARG A 240 1.03 17.40 0.83
C ARG A 240 0.56 17.75 -0.57
N SER A 241 -0.46 17.07 -1.08
CA SER A 241 -1.00 17.33 -2.43
C SER A 241 -1.63 18.71 -2.58
N ASN A 242 -2.12 19.31 -1.49
CA ASN A 242 -2.65 20.67 -1.51
C ASN A 242 -1.57 21.75 -1.31
N THR A 243 -0.47 21.40 -0.64
CA THR A 243 0.63 22.35 -0.35
C THR A 243 1.68 22.38 -1.48
N SER A 244 1.80 21.30 -2.25
CA SER A 244 2.79 21.17 -3.33
C SER A 244 2.11 20.99 -4.69
N GLN A 245 2.70 21.56 -5.76
CA GLN A 245 2.27 21.37 -7.15
C GLN A 245 1.98 19.88 -7.42
N PRO A 246 0.91 19.53 -8.18
CA PRO A 246 0.42 18.17 -8.29
C PRO A 246 1.52 17.23 -8.80
N SER A 247 2.12 16.47 -7.88
CA SER A 247 3.07 15.42 -8.23
C SER A 247 2.30 14.20 -8.73
N ASN A 248 2.86 13.55 -9.75
CA ASN A 248 2.23 12.51 -10.55
C ASN A 248 2.21 11.14 -9.81
N THR A 249 1.68 11.10 -8.59
CA THR A 249 1.56 9.85 -7.82
C THR A 249 0.31 9.09 -8.23
N ASP A 250 0.53 7.89 -8.78
CA ASP A 250 -0.40 7.04 -9.53
C ASP A 250 -1.54 6.37 -8.72
N SER A 251 -1.89 6.86 -7.52
CA SER A 251 -2.97 6.28 -6.71
C SER A 251 -4.22 7.18 -6.64
N ARG A 252 -4.66 7.70 -7.79
CA ARG A 252 -5.92 8.47 -7.86
C ARG A 252 -7.12 7.53 -7.76
N THR A 253 -7.77 7.55 -6.61
CA THR A 253 -9.13 7.05 -6.41
C THR A 253 -10.14 7.87 -7.22
N PRO A 254 -11.33 7.32 -7.53
CA PRO A 254 -12.44 8.13 -8.03
C PRO A 254 -12.82 9.17 -6.95
N GLY A 255 -12.39 10.41 -7.14
CA GLY A 255 -12.53 11.50 -6.17
C GLY A 255 -11.22 12.26 -5.87
N GLY A 256 -10.07 11.74 -6.30
CA GLY A 256 -8.77 12.44 -6.18
C GLY A 256 -8.20 12.50 -4.76
N LEU A 257 -8.88 11.90 -3.77
CA LEU A 257 -8.41 11.82 -2.39
C LEU A 257 -7.38 10.69 -2.23
N PRO A 258 -6.23 10.94 -1.60
CA PRO A 258 -5.23 9.90 -1.36
C PRO A 258 -5.69 8.93 -0.28
N ILE A 259 -5.41 7.65 -0.51
CA ILE A 259 -5.78 6.53 0.37
C ILE A 259 -4.57 5.69 0.72
N TYR A 260 -4.66 4.97 1.83
CA TYR A 260 -3.73 3.89 2.14
C TYR A 260 -4.00 2.67 1.26
N THR A 261 -3.04 2.29 0.42
CA THR A 261 -3.23 1.17 -0.52
C THR A 261 -3.01 -0.19 0.15
N ALA A 262 -3.92 -1.13 -0.10
CA ALA A 262 -3.82 -2.48 0.45
C ALA A 262 -2.53 -3.22 0.04
N HIS A 263 -2.07 -3.01 -1.20
CA HIS A 263 -0.82 -3.58 -1.72
C HIS A 263 0.41 -3.15 -0.93
N SER A 264 0.46 -1.89 -0.50
CA SER A 264 1.57 -1.36 0.31
C SER A 264 1.59 -2.00 1.70
N ALA A 265 0.42 -2.14 2.33
CA ALA A 265 0.25 -2.78 3.63
C ALA A 265 0.64 -4.27 3.57
N ARG A 266 0.13 -5.00 2.58
CA ARG A 266 0.48 -6.42 2.35
C ARG A 266 1.97 -6.60 2.14
N SER A 267 2.55 -5.80 1.25
CA SER A 267 4.00 -5.84 0.98
C SER A 267 4.83 -5.55 2.23
N TYR A 268 4.33 -4.69 3.12
CA TYR A 268 5.00 -4.38 4.37
C TYR A 268 4.98 -5.57 5.32
N LEU A 269 3.83 -6.24 5.49
CA LEU A 269 3.72 -7.46 6.30
C LEU A 269 4.68 -8.56 5.82
N LEU A 270 4.66 -8.88 4.53
CA LEU A 270 5.49 -9.95 3.94
C LEU A 270 7.00 -9.74 4.13
N LYS A 271 7.44 -8.48 4.29
CA LYS A 271 8.87 -8.14 4.38
C LYS A 271 9.39 -8.01 5.81
N SER A 272 8.51 -8.05 6.82
CA SER A 272 8.83 -7.53 8.16
C SER A 272 9.21 -8.56 9.22
N PHE A 273 8.81 -9.83 9.09
CA PHE A 273 8.94 -10.81 10.18
C PHE A 273 10.09 -11.79 9.95
N ALA A 274 11.28 -11.49 10.48
CA ALA A 274 12.42 -12.40 10.44
C ALA A 274 12.37 -13.40 11.61
N THR A 275 13.07 -14.52 11.51
CA THR A 275 13.33 -15.40 12.67
C THR A 275 14.41 -14.77 13.54
N ALA A 276 14.23 -14.80 14.86
CA ALA A 276 15.29 -14.36 15.77
C ALA A 276 16.50 -15.29 15.61
N SER A 277 17.65 -14.71 15.23
CA SER A 277 18.91 -15.46 15.33
C SER A 277 19.21 -15.61 16.82
N PRO A 278 19.63 -16.79 17.32
CA PRO A 278 20.16 -16.88 18.67
C PRO A 278 21.26 -15.84 18.81
N SER A 279 21.12 -14.98 19.82
CA SER A 279 22.06 -13.91 20.09
C SER A 279 23.46 -14.48 20.30
N THR A 280 24.38 -13.74 19.71
CA THR A 280 25.82 -13.90 19.70
C THR A 280 26.37 -13.96 21.13
N ASP A 281 26.53 -15.16 21.67
CA ASP A 281 27.63 -15.45 22.59
C ASP A 281 28.52 -16.50 21.91
N SER A 282 29.74 -16.07 21.59
CA SER A 282 30.90 -16.94 21.35
C SER A 282 30.74 -18.06 20.32
N SER A 283 30.76 -17.75 19.02
CA SER A 283 31.57 -18.54 18.06
C SER A 283 31.57 -17.93 16.66
N ASN A 284 32.77 -17.99 16.09
CA ASN A 284 33.21 -17.45 14.83
C ASN A 284 32.63 -18.21 13.63
N SER A 285 31.30 -18.23 13.46
CA SER A 285 30.66 -18.77 12.25
C SER A 285 29.90 -17.68 11.52
N GLN A 286 30.49 -17.19 10.42
CA GLN A 286 29.81 -16.31 9.49
C GLN A 286 28.49 -16.97 9.05
N PRO A 287 27.32 -16.35 9.28
CA PRO A 287 26.06 -16.93 8.84
C PRO A 287 26.09 -17.04 7.31
N LYS A 288 25.90 -18.25 6.77
CA LYS A 288 25.73 -18.46 5.32
C LYS A 288 24.63 -17.51 4.85
N LYS A 289 24.96 -16.59 3.94
CA LYS A 289 23.99 -15.67 3.34
C LYS A 289 22.89 -16.48 2.65
N LYS A 290 21.72 -16.57 3.27
CA LYS A 290 20.51 -17.13 2.65
C LYS A 290 20.20 -16.34 1.37
N SER A 291 19.67 -16.99 0.34
CA SER A 291 19.23 -16.30 -0.87
C SER A 291 18.09 -15.34 -0.54
N ALA A 292 17.92 -14.28 -1.34
CA ALA A 292 16.84 -13.32 -1.14
C ALA A 292 15.45 -14.00 -1.21
N ALA A 293 15.30 -15.00 -2.08
CA ALA A 293 14.09 -15.80 -2.19
C ALA A 293 13.84 -16.65 -0.94
N ALA A 294 14.88 -17.31 -0.40
CA ALA A 294 14.75 -18.08 0.84
C ALA A 294 14.38 -17.18 2.04
N LEU A 295 14.97 -15.98 2.11
CA LEU A 295 14.65 -15.01 3.16
C LEU A 295 13.23 -14.43 3.01
N ALA A 296 12.73 -14.28 1.78
CA ALA A 296 11.34 -13.89 1.54
C ALA A 296 10.36 -14.99 1.95
N ALA A 297 10.63 -16.25 1.56
CA ALA A 297 9.81 -17.41 1.94
C ALA A 297 9.80 -17.63 3.46
N GLU A 298 10.94 -17.45 4.13
CA GLU A 298 11.05 -17.50 5.59
C GLU A 298 10.17 -16.43 6.26
N LYS A 299 10.21 -15.19 5.77
CA LYS A 299 9.38 -14.11 6.31
C LYS A 299 7.89 -14.33 6.06
N GLU A 300 7.55 -14.90 4.91
CA GLU A 300 6.18 -15.26 4.55
C GLU A 300 5.63 -16.36 5.47
N HIS A 301 6.41 -17.40 5.72
CA HIS A 301 6.07 -18.47 6.66
C HIS A 301 5.93 -17.93 8.11
N ASN A 302 6.88 -17.11 8.56
CA ASN A 302 6.82 -16.45 9.86
C ASN A 302 5.56 -15.58 10.02
N LEU A 303 5.15 -14.88 8.95
CA LEU A 303 3.90 -14.13 8.94
C LEU A 303 2.69 -15.08 9.08
N GLY A 304 2.67 -16.22 8.39
CA GLY A 304 1.62 -17.24 8.53
C GLY A 304 1.46 -17.73 9.97
N LEU A 305 2.56 -18.02 10.66
CA LEU A 305 2.58 -18.43 12.07
C LEU A 305 2.03 -17.33 13.00
N LEU A 306 2.45 -16.08 12.79
CA LEU A 306 1.94 -14.93 13.56
C LEU A 306 0.44 -14.74 13.35
N LEU A 307 -0.03 -14.80 12.10
CA LEU A 307 -1.45 -14.66 11.78
C LEU A 307 -2.27 -15.81 12.39
N GLY A 308 -1.74 -17.03 12.41
CA GLY A 308 -2.34 -18.16 13.11
C GLY A 308 -2.46 -17.93 14.63
N ALA A 309 -1.39 -17.44 15.27
CA ALA A 309 -1.39 -17.11 16.70
C ALA A 309 -2.42 -16.02 17.04
N LEU A 310 -2.48 -14.95 16.24
CA LEU A 310 -3.43 -13.86 16.41
C LEU A 310 -4.88 -14.31 16.16
N ASP A 311 -5.13 -15.11 15.12
CA ASP A 311 -6.47 -15.62 14.85
C ASP A 311 -6.96 -16.54 15.99
N SER A 312 -6.06 -17.35 16.57
CA SER A 312 -6.36 -18.13 17.77
C SER A 312 -6.65 -17.23 18.99
N LEU A 313 -5.92 -16.12 19.16
CA LEU A 313 -6.19 -15.11 20.17
C LEU A 313 -7.61 -14.53 20.02
N TYR A 314 -7.92 -13.94 18.87
CA TYR A 314 -9.21 -13.29 18.68
C TYR A 314 -10.40 -14.26 18.68
N SER A 315 -10.29 -15.43 18.06
CA SER A 315 -11.36 -16.45 18.09
C SER A 315 -11.67 -16.95 19.51
N SER A 316 -10.67 -17.05 20.39
CA SER A 316 -10.89 -17.45 21.78
C SER A 316 -11.71 -16.43 22.58
N TRP A 317 -11.74 -15.18 22.16
CA TRP A 317 -12.47 -14.10 22.82
C TRP A 317 -13.73 -13.64 22.07
N SER A 318 -13.88 -13.97 20.79
CA SER A 318 -14.94 -13.42 19.92
C SER A 318 -16.35 -13.79 20.34
N HIS A 319 -16.52 -14.89 21.07
CA HIS A 319 -17.82 -15.32 21.61
C HIS A 319 -18.11 -14.73 23.01
N ALA A 320 -17.09 -14.19 23.67
CA ALA A 320 -17.17 -13.69 25.05
C ALA A 320 -17.24 -12.15 25.13
N LEU A 321 -16.72 -11.46 24.12
CA LEU A 321 -16.61 -10.01 24.07
C LEU A 321 -17.41 -9.45 22.90
N THR A 322 -17.97 -8.26 23.06
CA THR A 322 -18.52 -7.50 21.94
C THR A 322 -17.39 -7.00 21.04
N LYS A 323 -17.73 -6.55 19.83
CA LYS A 323 -16.77 -6.02 18.85
C LYS A 323 -16.00 -4.82 19.41
N GLU A 324 -16.66 -3.95 20.16
CA GLU A 324 -16.08 -2.74 20.76
C GLU A 324 -15.13 -3.08 21.90
N GLU A 325 -15.48 -4.08 22.70
CA GLU A 325 -14.61 -4.57 23.78
C GLU A 325 -13.38 -5.28 23.22
N LEU A 326 -13.54 -6.05 22.14
CA LEU A 326 -12.43 -6.68 21.42
C LEU A 326 -11.48 -5.63 20.85
N ASP A 327 -12.00 -4.55 20.26
CA ASP A 327 -11.21 -3.42 19.75
C ASP A 327 -10.39 -2.76 20.86
N ARG A 328 -11.02 -2.50 22.03
CA ARG A 328 -10.34 -1.90 23.19
C ARG A 328 -9.24 -2.78 23.74
N ARG A 329 -9.48 -4.09 23.87
CA ARG A 329 -8.50 -5.05 24.41
C ARG A 329 -7.36 -5.33 23.45
N ALA A 330 -7.60 -5.29 22.14
CA ALA A 330 -6.58 -5.53 21.12
C ALA A 330 -5.35 -4.64 21.29
N TRP A 331 -5.55 -3.36 21.62
CA TRP A 331 -4.44 -2.45 21.87
C TRP A 331 -3.65 -2.82 23.13
N ALA A 332 -4.34 -3.20 24.21
CA ALA A 332 -3.70 -3.65 25.44
C ALA A 332 -2.87 -4.94 25.22
N TRP A 333 -3.41 -5.91 24.47
CA TRP A 333 -2.70 -7.12 24.08
C TRP A 333 -1.44 -6.81 23.27
N TYR A 334 -1.56 -5.96 22.26
CA TYR A 334 -0.40 -5.48 21.49
C TYR A 334 0.66 -4.85 22.40
N MET A 335 0.25 -4.04 23.40
CA MET A 335 1.20 -3.42 24.33
C MET A 335 1.96 -4.41 25.21
N ASN A 336 1.37 -5.57 25.50
CA ASN A 336 2.02 -6.61 26.29
C ASN A 336 3.01 -7.47 25.50
N VAL A 337 2.82 -7.61 24.18
CA VAL A 337 3.64 -8.51 23.34
C VAL A 337 4.55 -7.78 22.36
N ARG A 338 4.50 -6.44 22.33
CA ARG A 338 5.31 -5.65 21.40
C ARG A 338 6.80 -5.88 21.63
N PRO A 339 7.64 -5.74 20.59
CA PRO A 339 9.08 -5.81 20.76
C PRO A 339 9.58 -4.67 21.66
N GLU A 340 10.46 -5.03 22.58
CA GLU A 340 11.26 -4.09 23.37
C GLU A 340 12.31 -3.45 22.46
N VAL A 341 12.36 -2.11 22.49
CA VAL A 341 13.37 -1.31 21.79
C VAL A 341 13.69 -0.11 22.67
N GLU A 342 14.84 0.51 22.41
CA GLU A 342 15.34 1.66 23.18
C GLU A 342 14.31 2.80 23.30
N ALA A 343 14.42 3.57 24.38
CA ALA A 343 13.58 4.72 24.59
C ALA A 343 13.99 5.90 23.68
N GLY A 344 13.05 6.80 23.42
CA GLY A 344 13.31 8.02 22.66
C GLY A 344 13.53 7.77 21.16
N VAL A 345 14.36 8.61 20.55
CA VAL A 345 14.68 8.59 19.11
C VAL A 345 15.49 7.35 18.73
N ALA A 346 16.30 6.82 19.64
CA ALA A 346 17.20 5.70 19.35
C ALA A 346 16.44 4.39 19.04
N GLY A 347 15.29 4.16 19.70
CA GLY A 347 14.41 3.02 19.36
C GLY A 347 13.42 3.30 18.24
N TRP A 348 13.45 4.49 17.61
CA TRP A 348 12.58 4.77 16.47
C TRP A 348 12.92 3.87 15.29
N GLY A 349 11.96 3.08 14.84
CA GLY A 349 12.22 2.07 13.80
C GLY A 349 13.12 0.93 14.27
N GLY A 350 13.31 0.76 15.57
CA GLY A 350 14.00 -0.39 16.14
C GLY A 350 13.25 -1.69 15.89
N LYS A 351 14.01 -2.79 15.82
CA LYS A 351 13.51 -4.17 15.80
C LYS A 351 13.79 -4.84 17.12
N GLY A 352 12.92 -5.74 17.53
CA GLY A 352 13.12 -6.56 18.71
C GLY A 352 12.43 -7.90 18.56
N GLU A 353 12.59 -8.73 19.59
CA GLU A 353 12.00 -10.05 19.65
C GLU A 353 10.51 -9.99 20.00
N VAL A 354 9.73 -10.90 19.40
CA VAL A 354 8.31 -11.11 19.67
C VAL A 354 8.11 -12.61 19.81
N LYS A 355 7.76 -13.04 21.02
CA LYS A 355 7.54 -14.46 21.32
C LYS A 355 6.09 -14.82 21.06
N LEU A 356 5.83 -15.80 20.20
CA LEU A 356 4.46 -16.23 19.92
C LEU A 356 3.79 -16.88 21.15
N ALA A 357 4.58 -17.47 22.07
CA ALA A 357 4.08 -17.93 23.37
C ALA A 357 3.32 -16.85 24.15
N ASP A 358 3.81 -15.60 24.15
CA ASP A 358 3.19 -14.51 24.90
C ASP A 358 1.82 -14.17 24.30
N ILE A 359 1.70 -14.18 22.97
CA ILE A 359 0.42 -14.01 22.26
C ILE A 359 -0.55 -15.14 22.60
N LEU A 360 -0.08 -16.39 22.59
CA LEU A 360 -0.91 -17.56 22.89
C LEU A 360 -1.39 -17.59 24.34
N THR A 361 -0.63 -16.98 25.26
CA THR A 361 -0.96 -16.90 26.70
C THR A 361 -2.10 -15.91 26.95
N LEU A 362 -2.30 -14.93 26.06
CA LEU A 362 -3.42 -13.97 26.12
C LEU A 362 -4.77 -14.57 25.70
N ARG A 363 -4.78 -15.80 25.16
CA ARG A 363 -6.01 -16.51 24.82
C ARG A 363 -6.88 -16.71 26.05
N ARG A 364 -8.20 -16.72 25.84
CA ARG A 364 -9.12 -17.11 26.89
C ARG A 364 -8.84 -18.57 27.26
N LYS A 365 -8.49 -18.82 28.53
CA LYS A 365 -8.46 -20.17 29.07
C LYS A 365 -9.92 -20.60 29.27
N GLY A 366 -10.28 -21.73 28.66
CA GLY A 366 -11.63 -22.29 28.71
C GLY A 366 -12.10 -22.55 30.13
#